data_AF-A0A1M6PV39-F1
#
_entry.id   AF-A0A1M6PV39-F1
#
_cell.length_a   1.000
_cell.length_b   1.000
_cell.length_c   1.000
_cell.angle_alpha   90.00
_cell.angle_beta   90.00
_cell.angle_gamma   90.00
#
_symmetry.space_group_name_H-M   'P 1'
#
loop_
_entity.id
_entity.type
_entity.pdbx_description
1 polymer ?
#
loop_
_entity_poly.entity_id
_entity_poly.type
_entity_poly.pdbx_seq_one_letter_code
_entity_poly.pdbx_strand_id
1 'polypeptide(L)'
;MKYQAVIFDLDGTLLDTLDDLTDSMNEILRRYGRKEQTREEAAAFLGNGSAVYLKLAAGEPLEDFETCLEEYKAYYKEHMEIKTKPFDGVLQLLRDLREAGVKTAVVSNKFDGAVKGLCEKYFGDAVDLAVGEGNGLRPKPAGDMVEAAAEKLEVSLKDCLYVGDTEVDLATAKAAGMDCVSVTWGFRTEEQLKNAGATYLVDSVGELEQYLLTEKIAERLEVLPYAFSVCRVSDETKVDWTQPFCFAAKTDREFSLVCLTEHVPEETLEREDGWRAFRVAGTLEFSLIGILSRISGVLAEAGVGIFAVSTYQTDYILIKENQLEKGLDALRKAGYMID
;
A
#
# COMPACT_ATOMS: atom_id res chain seq x y z
N MET A 1 -5.99 -7.14 9.82
CA MET A 1 -5.79 -5.99 8.92
C MET A 1 -5.54 -4.76 9.75
N LYS A 2 -4.54 -3.93 9.39
CA LYS A 2 -4.11 -2.76 10.17
C LYS A 2 -5.18 -1.65 10.24
N TYR A 3 -5.98 -1.47 9.18
CA TYR A 3 -7.05 -0.47 9.11
C TYR A 3 -8.35 -1.10 8.62
N GLN A 4 -9.48 -0.55 9.08
CA GLN A 4 -10.84 -0.95 8.68
C GLN A 4 -11.39 -0.06 7.56
N ALA A 5 -10.84 1.15 7.40
CA ALA A 5 -11.17 2.03 6.29
C ALA A 5 -9.93 2.76 5.74
N VAL A 6 -9.97 3.07 4.45
CA VAL A 6 -8.99 3.93 3.79
C VAL A 6 -9.71 5.12 3.17
N ILE A 7 -9.27 6.32 3.51
CA ILE A 7 -9.79 7.59 3.03
C ILE A 7 -8.76 8.19 2.09
N PHE A 8 -9.12 8.33 0.82
CA PHE A 8 -8.25 8.83 -0.24
C PHE A 8 -8.57 10.28 -0.57
N ASP A 9 -7.56 11.07 -0.94
CA ASP A 9 -7.81 12.20 -1.85
C ASP A 9 -8.15 11.68 -3.26
N LEU A 10 -8.70 12.56 -4.09
CA LEU A 10 -9.05 12.25 -5.47
C LEU A 10 -7.97 12.66 -6.46
N ASP A 11 -7.72 13.98 -6.53
CA ASP A 11 -6.85 14.62 -7.50
C ASP A 11 -5.39 14.32 -7.16
N GLY A 12 -4.62 13.75 -8.09
CA GLY A 12 -3.20 13.42 -7.84
C GLY A 12 -2.99 12.15 -7.01
N THR A 13 -4.06 11.55 -6.47
CA THR A 13 -3.99 10.32 -5.68
C THR A 13 -4.66 9.15 -6.39
N LEU A 14 -5.96 9.22 -6.67
CA LEU A 14 -6.70 8.17 -7.39
C LEU A 14 -6.86 8.47 -8.88
N LEU A 15 -7.03 9.75 -9.24
CA LEU A 15 -7.18 10.22 -10.62
C LEU A 15 -6.03 11.17 -11.00
N ASP A 16 -5.47 10.96 -12.19
CA ASP A 16 -4.60 11.93 -12.86
C ASP A 16 -5.49 13.00 -13.52
N THR A 17 -5.75 14.08 -12.78
CA THR A 17 -6.65 15.18 -13.18
C THR A 17 -5.91 16.46 -13.57
N LEU A 18 -4.57 16.46 -13.46
CA LEU A 18 -3.76 17.66 -13.54
C LEU A 18 -3.91 18.37 -14.89
N ASP A 19 -3.98 17.62 -15.98
CA ASP A 19 -4.08 18.22 -17.31
C ASP A 19 -5.44 18.91 -17.53
N ASP A 20 -6.56 18.29 -17.18
CA ASP A 20 -7.89 18.90 -17.34
C ASP A 20 -8.08 20.10 -16.40
N LEU A 21 -7.51 20.04 -15.19
CA LEU A 21 -7.49 21.17 -14.26
C LEU A 21 -6.69 22.35 -14.82
N THR A 22 -5.51 22.07 -15.39
CA THR A 22 -4.62 23.06 -16.00
C THR A 22 -5.26 23.68 -17.24
N ASP A 23 -5.80 22.86 -18.14
CA ASP A 23 -6.44 23.33 -19.38
C ASP A 23 -7.66 24.21 -19.06
N SER A 24 -8.47 23.80 -18.08
CA SER A 24 -9.64 24.57 -17.64
C SER A 24 -9.24 25.90 -17.01
N MET A 25 -8.18 25.92 -16.19
CA MET A 25 -7.69 27.17 -15.61
C MET A 25 -7.11 28.08 -16.70
N ASN A 26 -6.32 27.55 -17.62
CA ASN A 26 -5.71 28.30 -18.72
C ASN A 26 -6.76 28.91 -19.66
N GLU A 27 -7.86 28.21 -19.92
CA GLU A 27 -8.97 28.77 -20.68
C GLU A 27 -9.56 30.00 -19.98
N ILE A 28 -9.77 29.93 -18.67
CA ILE A 28 -10.30 31.05 -17.89
C ILE A 28 -9.29 32.19 -17.82
N LEU A 29 -8.02 31.92 -17.51
CA LEU A 29 -6.97 32.94 -17.50
C LEU A 29 -6.90 33.68 -18.84
N ARG A 30 -7.00 32.96 -19.97
CA ARG A 30 -7.00 33.55 -21.32
C ARG A 30 -8.17 34.53 -21.51
N ARG A 31 -9.38 34.17 -21.07
CA ARG A 31 -10.58 35.03 -21.17
C ARG A 31 -10.42 36.34 -20.39
N TYR A 32 -9.73 36.30 -19.26
CA TYR A 32 -9.48 37.46 -18.41
C TYR A 32 -8.14 38.15 -18.71
N GLY A 33 -7.49 37.83 -19.84
CA GLY A 33 -6.24 38.46 -20.27
C GLY A 33 -5.05 38.18 -19.35
N ARG A 34 -5.08 37.08 -18.60
CA ARG A 34 -4.02 36.62 -17.71
C ARG A 34 -3.10 35.63 -18.42
N LYS A 35 -1.89 35.48 -17.88
CA LYS A 35 -0.88 34.56 -18.41
C LYS A 35 -1.29 33.12 -18.11
N GLU A 36 -1.22 32.25 -19.12
CA GLU A 36 -1.38 30.80 -18.95
C GLU A 36 -0.24 30.20 -18.12
N GLN A 37 -0.53 29.09 -17.48
CA GLN A 37 0.36 28.34 -16.61
C GLN A 37 0.89 27.09 -17.31
N THR A 38 2.08 26.66 -16.91
CA THR A 38 2.55 25.31 -17.22
C THR A 38 1.90 24.28 -16.30
N ARG A 39 2.02 23.00 -16.67
CA ARG A 39 1.54 21.88 -15.87
C ARG A 39 2.21 21.83 -14.48
N GLU A 40 3.50 22.15 -14.42
CA GLU A 40 4.28 22.18 -13.18
C GLU A 40 3.85 23.34 -12.28
N GLU A 41 3.59 24.51 -12.85
CA GLU A 41 3.04 25.66 -12.11
C GLU A 41 1.66 25.32 -11.54
N ALA A 42 0.78 24.72 -12.35
CA ALA A 42 -0.55 24.28 -11.90
C ALA A 42 -0.46 23.27 -10.75
N ALA A 43 0.40 22.25 -10.87
CA ALA A 43 0.60 21.26 -9.82
C ALA A 43 0.95 21.92 -8.48
N ALA A 44 1.87 22.89 -8.47
CA ALA A 44 2.30 23.61 -7.28
C ALA A 44 1.20 24.43 -6.58
N PHE A 45 0.12 24.80 -7.29
CA PHE A 45 -0.98 25.59 -6.74
C PHE A 45 -2.20 24.77 -6.33
N LEU A 46 -2.31 23.53 -6.81
CA LEU A 46 -3.40 22.62 -6.49
C LEU A 46 -3.28 22.02 -5.08
N GLY A 47 -4.43 21.61 -4.53
CA GLY A 47 -4.59 21.02 -3.19
C GLY A 47 -5.53 21.81 -2.26
N ASN A 48 -5.53 23.15 -2.35
CA ASN A 48 -6.29 24.04 -1.45
C ASN A 48 -7.64 24.51 -2.02
N GLY A 49 -8.18 23.79 -3.01
CA GLY A 49 -9.45 24.11 -3.65
C GLY A 49 -9.37 25.18 -4.75
N SER A 50 -10.46 25.29 -5.52
CA SER A 50 -10.54 26.09 -6.75
C SER A 50 -10.32 27.59 -6.55
N ALA A 51 -10.82 28.17 -5.45
CA ALA A 51 -10.66 29.59 -5.16
C ALA A 51 -9.19 29.95 -4.89
N VAL A 52 -8.48 29.11 -4.12
CA VAL A 52 -7.05 29.31 -3.87
C VAL A 52 -6.26 29.10 -5.16
N TYR A 53 -6.61 28.09 -5.95
CA TYR A 53 -5.95 27.85 -7.23
C TYR A 53 -6.10 29.05 -8.17
N LEU A 54 -7.31 29.57 -8.38
CA LEU A 54 -7.54 30.76 -9.22
C LEU A 54 -6.75 31.97 -8.72
N LYS A 55 -6.73 32.21 -7.41
CA LYS A 55 -6.01 33.34 -6.81
C LYS A 55 -4.51 33.27 -7.07
N LEU A 56 -3.90 32.09 -6.90
CA LEU A 56 -2.48 31.87 -7.16
C LEU A 56 -2.17 31.97 -8.66
N ALA A 57 -3.06 31.41 -9.49
CA ALA A 57 -2.90 31.35 -10.93
C ALA A 57 -3.02 32.71 -11.62
N ALA A 58 -3.94 33.56 -11.16
CA ALA A 58 -4.12 34.90 -11.71
C ALA A 58 -2.92 35.82 -11.45
N GLY A 59 -2.13 35.55 -10.40
CA GLY A 59 -0.94 36.30 -9.98
C GLY A 59 -1.24 37.68 -9.37
N GLU A 60 -2.20 38.40 -9.94
CA GLU A 60 -2.75 39.66 -9.44
C GLU A 60 -4.24 39.53 -9.10
N PRO A 61 -4.78 40.36 -8.20
CA PRO A 61 -6.21 40.38 -7.91
C PRO A 61 -7.06 40.56 -9.17
N LEU A 62 -8.12 39.77 -9.27
CA LEU A 62 -9.18 39.92 -10.28
C LEU A 62 -10.29 40.79 -9.69
N GLU A 63 -10.72 41.82 -10.42
CA GLU A 63 -11.85 42.67 -9.99
C GLU A 63 -13.15 41.86 -9.88
N ASP A 64 -13.40 40.95 -10.83
CA ASP A 64 -14.57 40.05 -10.87
C ASP A 64 -14.22 38.62 -10.42
N PHE A 65 -13.50 38.48 -9.30
CA PHE A 65 -13.00 37.18 -8.83
C PHE A 65 -14.09 36.10 -8.71
N GLU A 66 -15.24 36.43 -8.11
CA GLU A 66 -16.33 35.47 -7.91
C GLU A 66 -16.93 34.99 -9.23
N THR A 67 -17.17 35.92 -10.17
CA THR A 67 -17.64 35.58 -11.53
C THR A 67 -16.65 34.68 -12.24
N CYS A 68 -15.35 35.00 -12.16
CA CYS A 68 -14.28 34.20 -12.76
C CYS A 68 -14.22 32.79 -12.16
N LEU A 69 -14.38 32.67 -10.83
CA LEU A 69 -14.43 31.39 -10.13
C LEU A 69 -15.64 30.55 -10.53
N GLU A 70 -16.81 31.16 -10.69
CA GLU A 70 -18.03 30.50 -11.17
C GLU A 70 -17.87 30.01 -12.61
N GLU A 71 -17.32 30.84 -13.50
CA GLU A 71 -17.02 30.46 -14.88
C GLU A 71 -16.01 29.32 -14.97
N TYR A 72 -14.97 29.34 -14.13
CA TYR A 72 -14.02 28.22 -14.02
C TYR A 72 -14.71 26.93 -13.59
N LYS A 73 -15.51 26.97 -12.52
CA LYS A 73 -16.24 25.78 -12.04
C LYS A 73 -17.19 25.23 -13.11
N ALA A 74 -17.89 26.11 -13.82
CA ALA A 74 -18.79 25.72 -14.91
C ALA A 74 -18.02 25.09 -16.08
N TYR A 75 -16.93 25.72 -16.52
CA TYR A 75 -16.11 25.21 -17.61
C TYR A 75 -15.48 23.86 -17.24
N TYR A 76 -14.85 23.76 -16.07
CA TYR A 76 -14.24 22.51 -15.61
C TYR A 76 -15.27 21.38 -15.52
N LYS A 77 -16.48 21.64 -15.01
CA LYS A 77 -17.53 20.62 -14.94
C LYS A 77 -17.85 19.97 -16.30
N GLU A 78 -17.75 20.72 -17.39
CA GLU A 78 -18.00 20.21 -18.75
C GLU A 78 -16.77 19.53 -19.38
N HIS A 79 -15.57 19.76 -18.85
CA HIS A 79 -14.29 19.37 -19.46
C HIS A 79 -13.41 18.49 -18.56
N MET A 80 -13.83 18.16 -17.33
CA MET A 80 -13.05 17.40 -16.34
C MET A 80 -12.85 15.91 -16.66
N GLU A 81 -13.25 15.45 -17.84
CA GLU A 81 -13.25 14.03 -18.23
C GLU A 81 -12.62 13.81 -19.61
N ILE A 82 -11.78 14.76 -20.07
CA ILE A 82 -11.13 14.69 -21.39
C ILE A 82 -9.82 13.92 -21.30
N LYS A 83 -8.96 14.29 -20.35
CA LYS A 83 -7.66 13.63 -20.10
C LYS A 83 -7.65 12.87 -18.77
N THR A 84 -8.60 13.18 -17.88
CA THR A 84 -8.73 12.55 -16.58
C THR A 84 -8.90 11.03 -16.69
N LYS A 85 -8.06 10.32 -15.92
CA LYS A 85 -8.08 8.86 -15.83
C LYS A 85 -7.57 8.38 -14.47
N PRO A 86 -7.94 7.17 -14.02
CA PRO A 86 -7.31 6.55 -12.87
C PRO A 86 -5.82 6.31 -13.11
N PHE A 87 -5.01 6.43 -12.06
CA PHE A 87 -3.62 5.94 -12.12
C PHE A 87 -3.61 4.41 -12.28
N ASP A 88 -2.54 3.90 -12.90
CA ASP A 88 -2.37 2.47 -13.16
C ASP A 88 -2.40 1.68 -11.84
N GLY A 89 -3.26 0.66 -11.77
CA GLY A 89 -3.44 -0.18 -10.57
C GLY A 89 -4.54 0.28 -9.61
N VAL A 90 -5.04 1.52 -9.69
CA VAL A 90 -6.03 2.05 -8.71
C VAL A 90 -7.32 1.22 -8.67
N LEU A 91 -7.83 0.81 -9.84
CA LEU A 91 -9.04 -0.02 -9.90
C LEU A 91 -8.86 -1.39 -9.26
N GLN A 92 -7.65 -1.95 -9.36
CA GLN A 92 -7.32 -3.23 -8.77
C GLN A 92 -7.23 -3.07 -7.24
N LEU A 93 -6.46 -2.08 -6.76
CA LEU A 93 -6.35 -1.72 -5.35
C LEU A 93 -7.73 -1.56 -4.68
N LEU A 94 -8.64 -0.78 -5.27
CA LEU A 94 -9.97 -0.56 -4.68
C LEU A 94 -10.81 -1.85 -4.60
N ARG A 95 -10.67 -2.75 -5.58
CA ARG A 95 -11.33 -4.07 -5.55
C ARG A 95 -10.73 -4.95 -4.47
N ASP A 96 -9.41 -5.00 -4.36
CA ASP A 96 -8.72 -5.85 -3.38
C ASP A 96 -9.00 -5.38 -1.93
N LEU A 97 -9.08 -4.06 -1.71
CA LEU A 97 -9.53 -3.50 -0.44
C LEU A 97 -10.96 -3.94 -0.09
N ARG A 98 -11.89 -3.87 -1.06
CA ARG A 98 -13.27 -4.33 -0.89
C ARG A 98 -13.34 -5.82 -0.58
N GLU A 99 -12.63 -6.66 -1.33
CA GLU A 99 -12.57 -8.12 -1.10
C GLU A 99 -11.97 -8.45 0.28
N ALA A 100 -11.06 -7.61 0.76
CA ALA A 100 -10.49 -7.72 2.09
C ALA A 100 -11.42 -7.18 3.21
N GLY A 101 -12.55 -6.57 2.86
CA GLY A 101 -13.52 -6.01 3.81
C GLY A 101 -13.15 -4.63 4.34
N VAL A 102 -12.24 -3.91 3.66
CA VAL A 102 -11.84 -2.55 4.00
C VAL A 102 -12.76 -1.57 3.29
N LYS A 103 -13.37 -0.66 4.07
CA LYS A 103 -14.22 0.39 3.54
C LYS A 103 -13.38 1.47 2.87
N THR A 104 -13.88 2.05 1.79
CA THR A 104 -13.16 3.10 1.04
C THR A 104 -13.98 4.39 0.97
N ALA A 105 -13.33 5.51 1.22
CA ALA A 105 -13.92 6.83 0.99
C ALA A 105 -12.99 7.75 0.20
N VAL A 106 -13.58 8.71 -0.49
CA VAL A 106 -12.89 9.82 -1.15
C VAL A 106 -13.26 11.12 -0.46
N VAL A 107 -12.26 11.90 -0.04
CA VAL A 107 -12.42 13.22 0.57
C VAL A 107 -11.53 14.23 -0.16
N SER A 108 -12.14 15.20 -0.83
CA SER A 108 -11.42 16.16 -1.68
C SER A 108 -11.88 17.60 -1.49
N ASN A 109 -10.98 18.56 -1.72
CA ASN A 109 -11.32 20.00 -1.80
C ASN A 109 -11.98 20.37 -3.14
N LYS A 110 -12.15 19.41 -4.07
CA LYS A 110 -12.99 19.61 -5.25
C LYS A 110 -14.46 19.71 -4.83
N PHE A 111 -15.26 20.49 -5.56
CA PHE A 111 -16.68 20.65 -5.27
C PHE A 111 -17.42 19.30 -5.31
N ASP A 112 -18.34 19.11 -4.37
CA ASP A 112 -18.98 17.81 -4.07
C ASP A 112 -19.62 17.13 -5.29
N GLY A 113 -20.28 17.89 -6.15
CA GLY A 113 -20.90 17.36 -7.37
C GLY A 113 -19.89 16.72 -8.34
N ALA A 114 -18.69 17.27 -8.50
CA ALA A 114 -17.68 16.67 -9.36
C ALA A 114 -17.01 15.47 -8.70
N VAL A 115 -16.72 15.53 -7.40
CA VAL A 115 -16.15 14.37 -6.67
C VAL A 115 -17.06 13.16 -6.84
N LYS A 116 -18.37 13.33 -6.60
CA LYS A 116 -19.36 12.24 -6.75
C LYS A 116 -19.49 11.77 -8.19
N GLY A 117 -19.58 12.68 -9.16
CA GLY A 117 -19.69 12.31 -10.58
C GLY A 117 -18.47 11.53 -11.08
N LEU A 118 -17.26 11.97 -10.71
CA LEU A 118 -16.02 11.28 -11.06
C LEU A 118 -15.92 9.92 -10.35
N CYS A 119 -16.24 9.83 -9.07
CA CYS A 119 -16.20 8.55 -8.35
C CYS A 119 -17.19 7.54 -8.94
N GLU A 120 -18.43 7.96 -9.21
CA GLU A 120 -19.44 7.10 -9.85
C GLU A 120 -18.97 6.60 -11.22
N LYS A 121 -18.41 7.49 -12.05
CA LYS A 121 -17.96 7.13 -13.40
C LYS A 121 -16.78 6.17 -13.40
N TYR A 122 -15.74 6.47 -12.61
CA TYR A 122 -14.46 5.78 -12.70
C TYR A 122 -14.35 4.59 -11.74
N PHE A 123 -15.01 4.65 -10.59
CA PHE A 123 -14.89 3.65 -9.54
C PHE A 123 -16.20 2.89 -9.28
N GLY A 124 -17.35 3.46 -9.66
CA GLY A 124 -18.65 2.84 -9.47
C GLY A 124 -18.88 2.47 -8.01
N ASP A 125 -19.19 1.21 -7.75
CA ASP A 125 -19.41 0.71 -6.41
C ASP A 125 -18.12 0.55 -5.60
N ALA A 126 -16.92 0.60 -6.21
CA ALA A 126 -15.66 0.35 -5.52
C ALA A 126 -15.28 1.41 -4.46
N VAL A 127 -15.95 2.57 -4.48
CA VAL A 127 -15.85 3.62 -3.46
C VAL A 127 -17.16 3.68 -2.67
N ASP A 128 -17.11 3.41 -1.37
CA ASP A 128 -18.33 3.37 -0.54
C ASP A 128 -18.90 4.77 -0.27
N LEU A 129 -18.04 5.79 -0.22
CA LEU A 129 -18.43 7.16 0.10
C LEU A 129 -17.56 8.20 -0.61
N ALA A 130 -18.19 9.21 -1.18
CA ALA A 130 -17.51 10.36 -1.78
C ALA A 130 -17.99 11.67 -1.13
N VAL A 131 -17.05 12.51 -0.69
CA VAL A 131 -17.28 13.78 -0.02
C VAL A 131 -16.40 14.86 -0.68
N GLY A 132 -17.03 15.91 -1.21
CA GLY A 132 -16.32 17.11 -1.65
C GLY A 132 -16.72 18.37 -0.90
N GLU A 133 -16.16 19.49 -1.33
CA GLU A 133 -16.43 20.81 -0.78
C GLU A 133 -17.88 21.26 -1.06
N GLY A 134 -18.49 22.00 -0.12
CA GLY A 134 -19.81 22.64 -0.27
C GLY A 134 -20.94 22.04 0.57
N ASN A 135 -20.61 21.15 1.51
CA ASN A 135 -21.54 20.44 2.39
C ASN A 135 -21.72 21.09 3.78
N GLY A 136 -21.21 22.31 3.98
CA GLY A 136 -21.25 23.02 5.27
C GLY A 136 -20.14 22.62 6.27
N LEU A 137 -19.25 21.70 5.88
CA LEU A 137 -18.05 21.35 6.64
C LEU A 137 -16.88 22.24 6.21
N ARG A 138 -15.90 22.44 7.10
CA ARG A 138 -14.68 23.17 6.73
C ARG A 138 -13.85 22.32 5.76
N PRO A 139 -13.31 22.91 4.66
CA PRO A 139 -12.49 22.18 3.70
C PRO A 139 -11.13 21.76 4.30
N LYS A 140 -10.45 20.84 3.63
CA LYS A 140 -9.07 20.45 3.96
C LYS A 140 -8.19 21.71 3.95
N PRO A 141 -7.28 21.91 4.92
CA PRO A 141 -6.72 20.89 5.82
C PRO A 141 -7.46 20.70 7.16
N ALA A 142 -8.69 21.20 7.33
CA ALA A 142 -9.49 20.85 8.50
C ALA A 142 -9.89 19.37 8.48
N GLY A 143 -10.04 18.77 9.66
CA GLY A 143 -10.43 17.35 9.81
C GLY A 143 -11.91 17.08 9.49
N ASP A 144 -12.77 18.10 9.46
CA ASP A 144 -14.24 17.97 9.45
C ASP A 144 -14.79 17.02 8.38
N MET A 145 -14.28 17.09 7.14
CA MET A 145 -14.76 16.23 6.05
C MET A 145 -14.35 14.77 6.23
N VAL A 146 -13.16 14.53 6.80
CA VAL A 146 -12.64 13.20 7.08
C VAL A 146 -13.33 12.59 8.30
N GLU A 147 -13.58 13.39 9.34
CA GLU A 147 -14.38 13.01 10.51
C GLU A 147 -15.79 12.58 10.09
N ALA A 148 -16.45 13.39 9.26
CA ALA A 148 -17.78 13.06 8.73
C ALA A 148 -17.78 11.83 7.81
N ALA A 149 -16.70 11.60 7.07
CA ALA A 149 -16.55 10.39 6.25
C ALA A 149 -16.40 9.14 7.12
N ALA A 150 -15.53 9.19 8.13
CA ALA A 150 -15.34 8.08 9.07
C ALA A 150 -16.62 7.74 9.85
N GLU A 151 -17.38 8.76 10.28
CA GLU A 151 -18.68 8.58 10.94
C GLU A 151 -19.68 7.84 10.04
N LYS A 152 -19.81 8.26 8.77
CA LYS A 152 -20.70 7.62 7.80
C LYS A 152 -20.27 6.20 7.42
N LEU A 153 -18.97 5.95 7.43
CA LEU A 153 -18.42 4.61 7.27
C LEU A 153 -18.58 3.75 8.54
N GLU A 154 -19.00 4.32 9.67
CA GLU A 154 -19.09 3.64 10.96
C GLU A 154 -17.73 3.05 11.40
N VAL A 155 -16.64 3.78 11.14
CA VAL A 155 -15.27 3.39 11.53
C VAL A 155 -14.66 4.50 12.39
N SER A 156 -13.97 4.11 13.46
CA SER A 156 -13.23 5.06 14.31
C SER A 156 -12.01 5.61 13.56
N LEU A 157 -11.70 6.90 13.71
CA LEU A 157 -10.55 7.56 13.05
C LEU A 157 -9.22 6.83 13.24
N LYS A 158 -8.97 6.26 14.44
CA LYS A 158 -7.77 5.46 14.73
C LYS A 158 -7.62 4.19 13.86
N ASP A 159 -8.73 3.69 13.34
CA ASP A 159 -8.82 2.49 12.50
C ASP A 159 -8.95 2.89 11.02
N CYS A 160 -8.81 4.18 10.70
CA CYS A 160 -8.79 4.71 9.35
C CYS A 160 -7.35 5.11 8.97
N LEU A 161 -7.01 4.94 7.69
CA LEU A 161 -5.80 5.52 7.09
C LEU A 161 -6.19 6.63 6.12
N TYR A 162 -5.45 7.73 6.12
CA TYR A 162 -5.53 8.74 5.07
C TYR A 162 -4.45 8.52 3.99
N VAL A 163 -4.80 8.67 2.71
CA VAL A 163 -3.87 8.59 1.58
C VAL A 163 -4.02 9.83 0.71
N GLY A 164 -2.91 10.53 0.44
CA GLY A 164 -2.92 11.74 -0.38
C GLY A 164 -1.53 12.10 -0.94
N ASP A 165 -1.45 13.12 -1.78
CA ASP A 165 -0.23 13.50 -2.51
C ASP A 165 0.26 14.93 -2.23
N THR A 166 -0.35 15.64 -1.27
CA THR A 166 0.00 17.04 -0.96
C THR A 166 0.27 17.30 0.53
N GLU A 167 0.87 18.46 0.82
CA GLU A 167 0.98 18.98 2.19
C GLU A 167 -0.37 19.20 2.87
N VAL A 168 -1.43 19.44 2.08
CA VAL A 168 -2.80 19.61 2.58
C VAL A 168 -3.32 18.29 3.15
N ASP A 169 -3.01 17.17 2.51
CA ASP A 169 -3.37 15.83 2.96
C ASP A 169 -2.72 15.48 4.29
N LEU A 170 -1.42 15.71 4.40
CA LEU A 170 -0.67 15.55 5.64
C LEU A 170 -1.25 16.38 6.78
N ALA A 171 -1.58 17.64 6.50
CA ALA A 171 -2.20 18.53 7.48
C ALA A 171 -3.61 18.08 7.86
N THR A 172 -4.40 17.56 6.91
CA THR A 172 -5.74 17.00 7.14
C THR A 172 -5.69 15.79 8.05
N ALA A 173 -4.85 14.81 7.73
CA ALA A 173 -4.68 13.60 8.52
C ALA A 173 -4.23 13.94 9.96
N LYS A 174 -3.28 14.87 10.09
CA LYS A 174 -2.81 15.37 11.39
C LYS A 174 -3.92 16.06 12.18
N ALA A 175 -4.75 16.88 11.54
CA ALA A 175 -5.86 17.57 12.20
C ALA A 175 -6.92 16.57 12.71
N ALA A 176 -7.16 15.48 11.98
CA ALA A 176 -8.07 14.40 12.35
C ALA A 176 -7.44 13.34 13.29
N GLY A 177 -6.14 13.44 13.59
CA GLY A 177 -5.42 12.46 14.40
C GLY A 177 -5.28 11.08 13.74
N MET A 178 -5.17 11.03 12.42
CA MET A 178 -5.06 9.81 11.61
C MET A 178 -3.64 9.55 11.14
N ASP A 179 -3.33 8.27 10.90
CA ASP A 179 -2.14 7.89 10.14
C ASP A 179 -2.29 8.32 8.67
N CYS A 180 -1.19 8.72 8.05
CA CYS A 180 -1.15 9.20 6.67
C CYS A 180 -0.08 8.46 5.87
N VAL A 181 -0.42 8.05 4.65
CA VAL A 181 0.53 7.63 3.62
C VAL A 181 0.53 8.66 2.51
N SER A 182 1.72 9.16 2.15
CA SER A 182 1.89 10.08 1.03
C SER A 182 2.29 9.34 -0.23
N VAL A 183 1.68 9.67 -1.36
CA VAL A 183 1.99 9.06 -2.66
C VAL A 183 2.83 10.01 -3.51
N THR A 184 3.83 9.51 -4.24
CA THR A 184 4.79 10.37 -4.98
C THR A 184 4.50 10.52 -6.47
N TRP A 185 3.45 9.86 -6.98
CA TRP A 185 3.01 9.98 -8.38
C TRP A 185 2.09 11.17 -8.65
N GLY A 186 1.70 11.91 -7.60
CA GLY A 186 0.76 13.04 -7.66
C GLY A 186 1.39 14.40 -7.95
N PHE A 187 0.87 15.43 -7.28
CA PHE A 187 1.19 16.84 -7.53
C PHE A 187 2.43 17.36 -6.80
N ARG A 188 2.93 16.64 -5.79
CA ARG A 188 4.16 17.00 -5.07
C ARG A 188 5.25 15.99 -5.34
N THR A 189 6.47 16.51 -5.39
CA THR A 189 7.66 15.67 -5.37
C THR A 189 7.86 15.05 -3.98
N GLU A 190 8.59 13.95 -3.94
CA GLU A 190 9.01 13.30 -2.69
C GLU A 190 9.70 14.29 -1.73
N GLU A 191 10.56 15.18 -2.26
CA GLU A 191 11.25 16.21 -1.47
C GLU A 191 10.26 17.20 -0.83
N GLN A 192 9.26 17.65 -1.58
CA GLN A 192 8.23 18.56 -1.07
C GLN A 192 7.42 17.90 0.04
N LEU A 193 7.04 16.62 -0.13
CA LEU A 193 6.29 15.86 0.87
C LEU A 193 7.10 15.64 2.15
N LYS A 194 8.39 15.28 2.02
CA LYS A 194 9.31 15.16 3.17
C LYS A 194 9.45 16.49 3.92
N ASN A 195 9.61 17.59 3.20
CA ASN A 195 9.68 18.93 3.79
C ASN A 195 8.37 19.34 4.50
N ALA A 196 7.23 18.87 4.02
CA ALA A 196 5.93 19.05 4.67
C ALA A 196 5.72 18.14 5.89
N GLY A 197 6.62 17.18 6.14
CA GLY A 197 6.59 16.29 7.30
C GLY A 197 6.02 14.89 7.02
N ALA A 198 5.97 14.45 5.76
CA ALA A 198 5.62 13.06 5.43
C ALA A 198 6.60 12.07 6.10
N THR A 199 6.06 11.13 6.86
CA THR A 199 6.84 10.08 7.54
C THR A 199 6.78 8.74 6.82
N TYR A 200 5.80 8.53 5.94
CA TYR A 200 5.65 7.32 5.16
C TYR A 200 5.23 7.69 3.73
N LEU A 201 6.04 7.27 2.77
CA LEU A 201 5.87 7.56 1.36
C LEU A 201 5.87 6.25 0.58
N VAL A 202 5.08 6.19 -0.49
CA VAL A 202 5.03 5.07 -1.43
C VAL A 202 5.12 5.60 -2.87
N ASP A 203 5.82 4.87 -3.72
CA ASP A 203 6.17 5.30 -5.08
C ASP A 203 5.32 4.64 -6.17
N SER A 204 4.49 3.66 -5.80
CA SER A 204 3.52 3.05 -6.72
C SER A 204 2.25 2.59 -6.02
N VAL A 205 1.18 2.43 -6.81
CA VAL A 205 -0.08 1.87 -6.32
C VAL A 205 0.11 0.44 -5.80
N GLY A 206 1.01 -0.35 -6.39
CA GLY A 206 1.33 -1.69 -5.90
C GLY A 206 1.99 -1.71 -4.53
N GLU A 207 2.90 -0.76 -4.26
CA GLU A 207 3.50 -0.61 -2.93
C GLU A 207 2.47 -0.17 -1.89
N LEU A 208 1.54 0.72 -2.28
CA LEU A 208 0.41 1.11 -1.43
C LEU A 208 -0.50 -0.10 -1.11
N GLU A 209 -0.83 -0.89 -2.12
CA GLU A 209 -1.63 -2.12 -1.96
C GLU A 209 -0.95 -3.09 -1.00
N GLN A 210 0.36 -3.34 -1.19
CA GLN A 210 1.14 -4.14 -0.27
C GLN A 210 1.05 -3.55 1.14
N TYR A 211 1.36 -2.28 1.36
CA TYR A 211 1.27 -1.65 2.69
C TYR A 211 -0.09 -1.88 3.38
N LEU A 212 -1.18 -1.78 2.62
CA LEU A 212 -2.55 -1.92 3.13
C LEU A 212 -2.94 -3.38 3.40
N LEU A 213 -2.46 -4.33 2.58
CA LEU A 213 -2.89 -5.73 2.57
C LEU A 213 -1.86 -6.72 3.13
N THR A 214 -0.64 -6.27 3.47
CA THR A 214 0.50 -7.12 3.91
C THR A 214 0.22 -7.97 5.15
N GLU A 215 -0.84 -7.69 5.92
CA GLU A 215 -1.19 -8.57 7.03
C GLU A 215 -1.61 -9.99 6.59
N LYS A 216 -1.89 -10.27 5.31
CA LYS A 216 -2.30 -11.62 4.85
C LYS A 216 -1.22 -12.49 4.20
N ILE A 217 -0.13 -11.91 3.65
CA ILE A 217 0.92 -12.73 2.99
C ILE A 217 1.71 -13.52 4.05
N ALA A 218 1.99 -12.90 5.20
CA ALA A 218 2.75 -13.54 6.28
C ALA A 218 1.97 -14.59 7.09
N GLU A 219 0.66 -14.74 6.87
CA GLU A 219 -0.19 -15.68 7.60
C GLU A 219 -0.40 -17.00 6.86
N ARG A 220 -0.04 -17.09 5.57
CA ARG A 220 -0.22 -18.33 4.79
C ARG A 220 1.09 -19.11 4.72
N LEU A 221 1.04 -20.35 5.19
CA LEU A 221 2.15 -21.29 5.21
C LEU A 221 1.85 -22.46 4.28
N GLU A 222 2.83 -22.87 3.49
CA GLU A 222 2.71 -24.01 2.58
C GLU A 222 3.58 -25.15 3.10
N VAL A 223 2.96 -26.29 3.43
CA VAL A 223 3.69 -27.49 3.88
C VAL A 223 4.29 -28.20 2.66
N LEU A 224 5.60 -28.43 2.71
CA LEU A 224 6.27 -29.12 1.62
C LEU A 224 5.98 -30.64 1.67
N PRO A 225 5.80 -31.29 0.51
CA PRO A 225 5.47 -32.71 0.44
C PRO A 225 6.66 -33.63 0.72
N TYR A 226 7.86 -33.07 0.92
CA TYR A 226 9.10 -33.83 1.02
C TYR A 226 9.52 -34.10 2.47
N ALA A 227 10.35 -35.14 2.63
CA ALA A 227 11.13 -35.39 3.83
C ALA A 227 12.56 -34.87 3.65
N PHE A 228 13.12 -34.29 4.70
CA PHE A 228 14.41 -33.62 4.67
C PHE A 228 15.40 -34.22 5.67
N SER A 229 16.67 -34.05 5.33
CA SER A 229 17.81 -34.37 6.18
C SER A 229 18.73 -33.16 6.30
N VAL A 230 19.28 -32.94 7.49
CA VAL A 230 20.30 -31.94 7.77
C VAL A 230 21.62 -32.68 7.95
N CYS A 231 22.60 -32.36 7.12
CA CYS A 231 23.85 -33.09 7.03
C CYS A 231 25.04 -32.14 7.11
N ARG A 232 26.14 -32.65 7.66
CA ARG A 232 27.47 -32.08 7.47
C ARG A 232 28.24 -32.96 6.50
N VAL A 233 28.77 -32.38 5.42
CA VAL A 233 29.49 -33.13 4.37
C VAL A 233 30.92 -32.66 4.25
N SER A 234 31.81 -33.58 3.90
CA SER A 234 33.24 -33.30 3.69
C SER A 234 33.57 -32.86 2.26
N ASP A 235 32.71 -33.20 1.31
CA ASP A 235 32.94 -32.98 -0.13
C ASP A 235 31.66 -32.47 -0.80
N GLU A 236 31.67 -31.20 -1.20
CA GLU A 236 30.54 -30.53 -1.88
C GLU A 236 30.27 -31.07 -3.29
N THR A 237 31.23 -31.77 -3.89
CA THR A 237 31.08 -32.36 -5.24
C THR A 237 30.14 -33.56 -5.25
N LYS A 238 29.81 -34.11 -4.08
CA LYS A 238 28.89 -35.24 -3.90
C LYS A 238 27.42 -34.82 -3.78
N VAL A 239 27.15 -33.53 -3.70
CA VAL A 239 25.78 -33.01 -3.62
C VAL A 239 25.09 -33.12 -4.99
N ASP A 240 23.95 -33.79 -5.02
CA ASP A 240 23.06 -33.77 -6.18
C ASP A 240 22.33 -32.42 -6.26
N TRP A 241 22.80 -31.53 -7.13
CA TRP A 241 22.19 -30.21 -7.33
C TRP A 241 20.97 -30.23 -8.25
N THR A 242 20.58 -31.40 -8.79
CA THR A 242 19.43 -31.53 -9.70
C THR A 242 18.13 -31.83 -8.97
N GLN A 243 18.19 -32.16 -7.68
CA GLN A 243 17.04 -32.38 -6.83
C GLN A 243 16.17 -31.11 -6.70
N PRO A 244 14.85 -31.24 -6.48
CA PRO A 244 13.93 -30.09 -6.50
C PRO A 244 14.12 -29.14 -5.31
N PHE A 245 14.78 -29.60 -4.23
CA PHE A 245 15.14 -28.76 -3.10
C PHE A 245 16.50 -29.14 -2.54
N CYS A 246 17.40 -28.16 -2.48
CA CYS A 246 18.68 -28.26 -1.79
C CYS A 246 19.07 -26.87 -1.27
N PHE A 247 19.51 -26.80 -0.03
CA PHE A 247 20.12 -25.61 0.56
C PHE A 247 21.48 -26.00 1.12
N ALA A 248 22.53 -25.26 0.76
CA ALA A 248 23.86 -25.50 1.27
C ALA A 248 24.47 -24.22 1.82
N ALA A 249 25.19 -24.35 2.93
CA ALA A 249 25.93 -23.27 3.57
C ALA A 249 27.37 -23.70 3.79
N LYS A 250 28.31 -22.85 3.36
CA LYS A 250 29.75 -23.06 3.55
C LYS A 250 30.31 -21.97 4.46
N THR A 251 30.98 -22.38 5.52
CA THR A 251 31.68 -21.49 6.45
C THR A 251 33.18 -21.80 6.44
N ASP A 252 33.96 -21.09 7.25
CA ASP A 252 35.36 -21.41 7.52
C ASP A 252 35.55 -22.74 8.28
N ARG A 253 34.46 -23.33 8.80
CA ARG A 253 34.49 -24.52 9.66
C ARG A 253 33.93 -25.77 9.00
N GLU A 254 32.88 -25.61 8.21
CA GLU A 254 32.13 -26.74 7.68
C GLU A 254 31.31 -26.39 6.45
N PHE A 255 30.85 -27.45 5.80
CA PHE A 255 29.84 -27.41 4.76
C PHE A 255 28.59 -28.16 5.26
N SER A 256 27.50 -27.43 5.37
CA SER A 256 26.21 -27.91 5.88
C SER A 256 25.20 -27.96 4.74
N LEU A 257 24.43 -29.04 4.70
CA LEU A 257 23.52 -29.38 3.63
C LEU A 257 22.15 -29.70 4.19
N VAL A 258 21.11 -29.04 3.68
CA VAL A 258 19.72 -29.44 3.85
C VAL A 258 19.23 -29.93 2.49
N CYS A 259 18.83 -31.19 2.40
CA CYS A 259 18.43 -31.83 1.15
C CYS A 259 17.29 -32.82 1.39
N LEU A 260 16.72 -33.36 0.31
CA LEU A 260 15.74 -34.42 0.43
C LEU A 260 16.40 -35.68 1.02
N THR A 261 15.71 -36.36 1.93
CA THR A 261 16.27 -37.54 2.64
C THR A 261 16.72 -38.65 1.70
N GLU A 262 16.06 -38.80 0.54
CA GLU A 262 16.42 -39.79 -0.48
C GLU A 262 17.64 -39.38 -1.34
N HIS A 263 18.00 -38.10 -1.35
CA HIS A 263 19.13 -37.53 -2.11
C HIS A 263 20.34 -37.22 -1.21
N VAL A 264 20.35 -37.69 0.04
CA VAL A 264 21.50 -37.51 0.93
C VAL A 264 22.73 -38.21 0.33
N PRO A 265 23.89 -37.53 0.22
CA PRO A 265 25.12 -38.16 -0.26
C PRO A 265 25.50 -39.40 0.56
N GLU A 266 26.10 -40.40 -0.07
CA GLU A 266 26.54 -41.63 0.63
C GLU A 266 27.57 -41.35 1.73
N GLU A 267 28.42 -40.34 1.51
CA GLU A 267 29.48 -39.93 2.45
C GLU A 267 29.10 -38.62 3.17
N THR A 268 28.45 -38.74 4.32
CA THR A 268 28.20 -37.63 5.25
C THR A 268 29.07 -37.78 6.51
N LEU A 269 29.61 -36.67 7.02
CA LEU A 269 30.28 -36.64 8.32
C LEU A 269 29.27 -36.80 9.46
N GLU A 270 28.14 -36.09 9.35
CA GLU A 270 27.01 -36.16 10.28
C GLU A 270 25.72 -36.05 9.47
N ARG A 271 24.67 -36.74 9.92
CA ARG A 271 23.36 -36.79 9.27
C ARG A 271 22.27 -36.87 10.31
N GLU A 272 21.27 -36.00 10.16
CA GLU A 272 20.09 -35.99 10.99
C GLU A 272 18.81 -36.00 10.14
N ASP A 273 18.05 -37.09 10.23
CA ASP A 273 16.83 -37.33 9.45
C ASP A 273 15.56 -36.94 10.20
N GLY A 274 14.41 -37.13 9.55
CA GLY A 274 13.08 -36.97 10.14
C GLY A 274 12.63 -35.52 10.22
N TRP A 275 13.03 -34.70 9.26
CA TRP A 275 12.60 -33.31 9.15
C TRP A 275 11.49 -33.15 8.11
N ARG A 276 10.51 -32.31 8.43
CA ARG A 276 9.49 -31.81 7.51
C ARG A 276 9.59 -30.29 7.47
N ALA A 277 9.21 -29.69 6.36
CA ALA A 277 9.38 -28.26 6.15
C ALA A 277 8.07 -27.60 5.72
N PHE A 278 7.90 -26.34 6.09
CA PHE A 278 6.93 -25.45 5.49
C PHE A 278 7.61 -24.11 5.19
N ARG A 279 7.02 -23.32 4.29
CA ARG A 279 7.49 -21.98 3.93
C ARG A 279 6.38 -20.96 4.04
N VAL A 280 6.75 -19.68 4.13
CA VAL A 280 5.79 -18.59 3.96
C VAL A 280 5.43 -18.49 2.48
N ALA A 281 4.12 -18.50 2.17
CA ALA A 281 3.64 -18.46 0.80
C ALA A 281 3.91 -17.09 0.15
N GLY A 282 4.35 -17.11 -1.11
CA GLY A 282 4.68 -15.90 -1.86
C GLY A 282 6.13 -15.45 -1.71
N THR A 283 6.44 -14.27 -2.24
CA THR A 283 7.76 -13.63 -2.15
C THR A 283 7.75 -12.63 -1.00
N LEU A 284 8.69 -12.77 -0.07
CA LEU A 284 8.92 -11.85 1.03
C LEU A 284 9.91 -10.77 0.57
N GLU A 285 9.51 -9.50 0.69
CA GLU A 285 10.43 -8.39 0.53
C GLU A 285 11.35 -8.24 1.75
N PHE A 286 12.60 -7.82 1.53
CA PHE A 286 13.59 -7.59 2.60
C PHE A 286 13.18 -6.50 3.61
N SER A 287 12.20 -5.67 3.26
CA SER A 287 11.60 -4.65 4.12
C SER A 287 10.70 -5.25 5.22
N LEU A 288 10.26 -6.52 5.07
CA LEU A 288 9.35 -7.16 6.01
C LEU A 288 10.07 -7.58 7.29
N ILE A 289 9.71 -6.95 8.41
CA ILE A 289 10.34 -7.20 9.70
C ILE A 289 9.53 -8.22 10.52
N GLY A 290 10.26 -9.16 11.12
CA GLY A 290 9.76 -9.98 12.22
C GLY A 290 8.90 -11.19 11.83
N ILE A 291 8.76 -11.54 10.54
CA ILE A 291 7.99 -12.72 10.09
C ILE A 291 8.50 -13.99 10.76
N LEU A 292 9.78 -14.33 10.52
CA LEU A 292 10.41 -15.50 11.14
C LEU A 292 10.37 -15.43 12.67
N SER A 293 10.51 -14.25 13.27
CA SER A 293 10.42 -14.05 14.72
C SER A 293 9.04 -14.39 15.29
N ARG A 294 7.95 -14.07 14.58
CA ARG A 294 6.59 -14.41 15.01
C ARG A 294 6.35 -15.91 14.91
N ILE A 295 6.70 -16.54 13.79
CA ILE A 295 6.51 -17.98 13.58
C ILE A 295 7.33 -18.78 14.60
N SER A 296 8.62 -18.44 14.75
CA SER A 296 9.51 -19.08 15.73
C SER A 296 9.05 -18.86 17.17
N GLY A 297 8.50 -17.68 17.50
CA GLY A 297 7.89 -17.41 18.81
C GLY A 297 6.74 -18.36 19.13
N VAL A 298 5.78 -18.51 18.22
CA VAL A 298 4.64 -19.43 18.38
C VAL A 298 5.10 -20.88 18.56
N LEU A 299 6.08 -21.33 17.76
CA LEU A 299 6.61 -22.69 17.85
C LEU A 299 7.41 -22.92 19.14
N ALA A 300 8.18 -21.93 19.59
CA ALA A 300 8.90 -21.98 20.85
C ALA A 300 7.95 -22.06 22.06
N GLU A 301 6.87 -21.27 22.07
CA GLU A 301 5.81 -21.34 23.09
C GLU A 301 5.13 -22.71 23.12
N ALA A 302 4.95 -23.33 21.95
CA ALA A 302 4.47 -24.69 21.83
C ALA A 302 5.53 -25.75 22.22
N GLY A 303 6.79 -25.38 22.46
CA GLY A 303 7.88 -26.32 22.72
C GLY A 303 8.20 -27.20 21.50
N VAL A 304 8.21 -26.62 20.31
CA VAL A 304 8.61 -27.23 19.03
C VAL A 304 9.96 -26.65 18.62
N GLY A 305 10.95 -27.52 18.45
CA GLY A 305 12.27 -27.12 17.97
C GLY A 305 12.22 -26.87 16.47
N ILE A 306 12.94 -25.85 15.99
CA ILE A 306 12.99 -25.49 14.59
C ILE A 306 14.43 -25.46 14.07
N PHE A 307 14.58 -25.69 12.77
CA PHE A 307 15.78 -25.37 11.99
C PHE A 307 15.33 -24.50 10.81
N ALA A 308 15.81 -23.26 10.75
CA ALA A 308 15.37 -22.30 9.72
C ALA A 308 16.45 -22.12 8.65
N VAL A 309 16.04 -22.04 7.38
CA VAL A 309 16.90 -21.63 6.26
C VAL A 309 16.21 -20.52 5.47
N SER A 310 16.96 -19.48 5.18
CA SER A 310 16.46 -18.29 4.48
C SER A 310 17.01 -18.23 3.06
N THR A 311 16.16 -17.83 2.12
CA THR A 311 16.54 -17.58 0.72
C THR A 311 16.29 -16.10 0.37
N TYR A 312 16.59 -15.70 -0.87
CA TYR A 312 16.23 -14.36 -1.35
C TYR A 312 14.72 -14.11 -1.34
N GLN A 313 13.91 -15.16 -1.58
CA GLN A 313 12.48 -15.02 -1.78
C GLN A 313 11.65 -15.31 -0.52
N THR A 314 12.06 -16.28 0.30
CA THR A 314 11.26 -16.70 1.46
C THR A 314 12.10 -17.48 2.47
N ASP A 315 11.52 -17.66 3.66
CA ASP A 315 12.06 -18.48 4.74
C ASP A 315 11.41 -19.86 4.74
N TYR A 316 12.23 -20.88 4.96
CA TYR A 316 11.82 -22.26 5.15
C TYR A 316 12.08 -22.68 6.58
N ILE A 317 11.09 -23.29 7.22
CA ILE A 317 11.16 -23.70 8.61
C ILE A 317 10.99 -25.21 8.66
N LEU A 318 12.04 -25.87 9.11
CA LEU A 318 12.09 -27.31 9.30
C LEU A 318 11.76 -27.64 10.76
N ILE A 319 10.89 -28.63 10.94
CA ILE A 319 10.53 -29.19 12.24
C ILE A 319 10.58 -30.71 12.18
N LYS A 320 10.83 -31.34 13.32
CA LYS A 320 10.83 -32.81 13.39
C LYS A 320 9.45 -33.36 13.04
N GLU A 321 9.43 -34.45 12.27
CA GLU A 321 8.21 -35.07 11.77
C GLU A 321 7.24 -35.43 12.91
N ASN A 322 7.76 -35.94 14.03
CA ASN A 322 6.97 -36.25 15.22
C ASN A 322 6.41 -35.02 15.96
N GLN A 323 6.84 -33.81 15.60
CA GLN A 323 6.35 -32.53 16.13
C GLN A 323 5.57 -31.72 15.09
N LEU A 324 5.44 -32.19 13.85
CA LEU A 324 4.82 -31.45 12.74
C LEU A 324 3.41 -30.99 13.09
N GLU A 325 2.50 -31.91 13.38
CA GLU A 325 1.10 -31.58 13.70
C GLU A 325 0.97 -30.65 14.91
N LYS A 326 1.78 -30.86 15.95
CA LYS A 326 1.82 -29.99 17.12
C LYS A 326 2.20 -28.55 16.75
N GLY A 327 3.19 -28.39 15.87
CA GLY A 327 3.63 -27.09 15.37
C GLY A 327 2.57 -26.43 14.49
N LEU A 328 2.01 -27.16 13.53
CA LEU A 328 0.95 -26.66 12.65
C LEU A 328 -0.30 -26.26 13.44
N ASP A 329 -0.71 -27.03 14.45
CA ASP A 329 -1.84 -26.68 15.31
C ASP A 329 -1.60 -25.41 16.14
N ALA A 330 -0.39 -25.20 16.63
CA ALA A 330 -0.03 -23.96 17.32
C ALA A 330 -0.11 -22.76 16.37
N LEU A 331 0.38 -22.91 15.14
CA LEU A 331 0.32 -21.89 14.11
C LEU A 331 -1.12 -21.58 13.68
N ARG A 332 -1.97 -22.61 13.46
CA ARG A 332 -3.41 -22.41 13.20
C ARG A 332 -4.09 -21.63 14.31
N LYS A 333 -3.81 -21.96 15.58
CA LYS A 333 -4.35 -21.23 16.74
C LYS A 333 -3.88 -19.79 16.83
N ALA A 334 -2.67 -19.51 16.32
CA ALA A 334 -2.10 -18.17 16.24
C ALA A 334 -2.59 -17.38 15.00
N GLY A 335 -3.49 -17.93 14.18
CA GLY A 335 -4.10 -17.25 13.04
C GLY A 335 -3.49 -17.58 11.69
N TYR A 336 -2.47 -18.44 11.62
CA TYR A 336 -1.86 -18.83 10.35
C TYR A 336 -2.78 -19.79 9.57
N MET A 337 -2.97 -19.51 8.28
CA MET A 337 -3.53 -20.43 7.30
C MET A 337 -2.44 -21.40 6.83
N ILE A 338 -2.76 -22.69 6.76
CA ILE A 338 -1.78 -23.74 6.41
C ILE A 338 -2.35 -24.58 5.29
N ASP A 339 -1.64 -24.61 4.17
CA ASP A 339 -1.96 -25.40 2.98
C ASP A 339 -1.12 -26.67 2.86
#